data_AF-A0A220XQJ3-F1
#
_entry.id   AF-A0A220XQJ3-F1
#
_cell.length_a   1.000
_cell.length_b   1.000
_cell.length_c   1.000
_cell.angle_alpha   90.00
_cell.angle_beta   90.00
_cell.angle_gamma   90.00
#
_symmetry.space_group_name_H-M   'P 1'
#
loop_
_entity.id
_entity.type
_entity.pdbx_description
1 polymer ?
#
loop_
_entity_poly.entity_id
_entity_poly.type
_entity_poly.pdbx_seq_one_letter_code
_entity_poly.pdbx_strand_id
1 'polypeptide(L)' 'MTTRLIVAAMATVAAFLGVGLSIAPAAQADPPYRNCTAARQDGRYNIPRGDPAYQQKLDRDNDGIACES' A
#
# COMPACT_ATOMS: atom_id res chain seq x y z
N MET A 1 -23.53 -12.88 -44.37
CA MET A 1 -22.06 -12.77 -44.58
C MET A 1 -21.39 -11.72 -43.68
N THR A 2 -22.18 -10.93 -42.96
CA THR A 2 -21.80 -9.85 -42.03
C THR A 2 -21.36 -10.33 -40.64
N THR A 3 -21.65 -11.58 -40.27
CA THR A 3 -21.38 -12.16 -38.94
C THR A 3 -19.94 -12.64 -38.74
N ARG A 4 -19.17 -12.82 -39.82
CA ARG A 4 -17.79 -13.35 -39.78
C ARG A 4 -16.71 -12.27 -39.55
N LEU A 5 -17.03 -11.01 -39.82
CA LEU A 5 -16.09 -9.89 -39.62
C LEU A 5 -16.10 -9.37 -38.17
N ILE A 6 -17.09 -9.72 -37.37
CA ILE A 6 -17.19 -9.32 -35.95
C ILE A 6 -16.22 -10.13 -35.07
N VAL A 7 -15.90 -11.36 -35.46
CA VAL A 7 -15.02 -12.26 -34.67
C VAL A 7 -13.54 -11.87 -34.77
N ALA A 8 -13.10 -11.25 -35.86
CA ALA A 8 -11.70 -10.83 -36.05
C ALA A 8 -11.36 -9.50 -35.34
N ALA A 9 -12.36 -8.67 -35.02
CA ALA A 9 -12.15 -7.43 -34.28
C ALA A 9 -12.03 -7.64 -32.75
N MET A 10 -12.34 -8.84 -32.24
CA MET A 10 -12.20 -9.18 -30.82
C MET A 10 -10.82 -9.75 -30.45
N ALA A 11 -9.87 -9.85 -31.38
CA ALA A 11 -8.52 -10.30 -31.08
C ALA A 11 -7.56 -9.17 -30.62
N THR A 12 -7.96 -7.90 -30.71
CA THR A 12 -7.14 -6.75 -30.29
C THR A 12 -7.52 -6.17 -28.92
N VAL A 13 -8.61 -6.64 -28.30
CA VAL A 13 -9.04 -6.17 -26.96
C VAL A 13 -8.18 -6.77 -25.83
N ALA A 14 -7.45 -7.85 -26.09
CA ALA A 14 -6.55 -8.48 -25.10
C ALA A 14 -5.22 -7.72 -24.90
N ALA A 15 -4.95 -6.65 -25.65
CA ALA A 15 -3.77 -5.79 -25.43
C ALA A 15 -4.02 -4.63 -24.45
N PHE A 16 -5.27 -4.38 -24.02
CA PHE A 16 -5.62 -3.25 -23.15
C PHE A 16 -5.80 -3.60 -21.66
N LEU A 17 -5.74 -4.87 -21.27
CA LEU A 17 -5.95 -5.30 -19.87
C LEU A 17 -4.66 -5.81 -19.18
N GLY A 18 -3.52 -5.76 -19.87
CA GLY A 18 -2.30 -6.48 -19.49
C GLY A 18 -1.10 -5.65 -18.99
N VAL A 19 -1.23 -4.35 -18.76
CA VAL A 19 -0.18 -3.55 -18.11
C VAL A 19 -0.63 -3.27 -16.69
N GLY A 20 -0.12 -4.07 -15.75
CA GLY A 20 -0.37 -3.94 -14.33
C GLY A 20 -0.05 -2.53 -13.83
N LEU A 21 -1.07 -1.85 -13.34
CA LEU A 21 -0.93 -0.65 -12.52
C LEU A 21 -0.35 -1.06 -11.16
N SER A 22 0.94 -1.36 -11.12
CA SER A 22 1.69 -1.45 -9.87
C SER A 22 2.09 -0.04 -9.43
N ILE A 23 1.11 0.74 -9.00
CA ILE A 23 1.36 1.89 -8.12
C ILE A 23 1.51 1.32 -6.72
N ALA A 24 2.69 0.76 -6.44
CA ALA A 24 3.11 0.60 -5.05
C ALA A 24 3.31 2.02 -4.51
N PRO A 25 2.59 2.45 -3.46
CA PRO A 25 2.91 3.70 -2.82
C PRO A 25 4.35 3.59 -2.33
N ALA A 26 5.21 4.52 -2.77
CA ALA A 26 6.49 4.71 -2.13
C ALA A 26 6.18 4.97 -0.65
N ALA A 27 6.73 4.13 0.22
CA ALA A 27 6.59 4.33 1.64
C ALA A 27 7.34 5.63 1.96
N GLN A 28 6.60 6.74 2.08
CA GLN A 28 7.14 7.97 2.63
C GLN A 28 7.64 7.62 4.03
N ALA A 29 8.95 7.64 4.20
CA ALA A 29 9.57 7.44 5.49
C ALA A 29 9.29 8.66 6.36
N ASP A 30 8.16 8.65 7.08
CA ASP A 30 7.97 9.57 8.20
C ASP A 30 9.13 9.41 9.18
N PRO A 31 9.53 10.49 9.88
CA PRO A 31 10.63 10.44 10.81
C PRO A 31 10.43 9.32 11.84
N PRO A 32 11.51 8.66 12.28
CA PRO A 32 11.41 7.75 13.40
C PRO A 32 10.94 8.54 14.63
N TYR A 33 9.71 8.29 15.07
CA TYR A 33 9.15 8.90 16.27
C TYR A 33 10.00 8.57 17.50
N ARG A 34 10.19 9.56 18.37
CA ARG A 34 10.85 9.34 19.67
C ARG A 34 10.01 8.46 20.58
N ASN A 35 8.69 8.65 20.54
CA ASN A 35 7.69 7.94 21.33
C ASN A 35 6.33 8.01 20.62
N CYS A 36 5.36 7.22 21.10
CA CYS A 36 4.01 7.24 20.54
C CYS A 36 3.26 8.55 20.75
N THR A 37 3.64 9.38 21.72
CA THR A 37 3.05 10.72 21.86
C THR A 37 3.35 11.59 20.64
N ALA A 38 4.59 11.58 20.15
CA ALA A 38 4.97 12.28 18.93
C ALA A 38 4.23 11.73 17.70
N ALA A 39 4.09 10.40 17.59
CA ALA A 39 3.31 9.79 16.51
C ALA A 39 1.84 10.25 16.54
N ARG A 40 1.21 10.24 17.71
CA ARG A 40 -0.19 10.67 17.89
C ARG A 40 -0.38 12.16 17.62
N GLN A 41 0.60 13.00 17.93
CA GLN A 41 0.57 14.43 17.58
C GLN A 41 0.53 14.66 16.07
N ASP A 42 1.19 13.78 15.30
CA ASP A 42 1.16 13.76 13.84
C ASP A 42 -0.03 12.97 13.27
N GLY A 43 -0.93 12.49 14.14
CA GLY A 43 -2.10 11.71 13.74
C GLY A 43 -1.80 10.27 13.29
N ARG A 44 -0.61 9.75 13.62
CA ARG A 44 -0.16 8.39 13.27
C ARG A 44 -0.45 7.43 14.43
N TYR A 45 -1.23 6.39 14.12
CA TYR A 45 -1.65 5.33 15.04
C TYR A 45 -1.60 3.98 14.32
N ASN A 46 -1.55 2.89 15.08
CA ASN A 46 -1.63 1.51 14.58
C ASN A 46 -0.59 1.25 13.47
N ILE A 47 0.67 1.58 13.75
CA ILE A 47 1.77 1.56 12.79
C ILE A 47 2.25 0.11 12.59
N PRO A 48 2.00 -0.55 11.44
CA PRO A 48 2.38 -1.95 11.24
C PRO A 48 3.89 -2.12 10.99
N ARG A 49 4.46 -3.30 11.26
CA ARG A 49 5.88 -3.64 11.05
C ARG A 49 6.48 -3.29 9.67
N GLY A 50 5.66 -3.18 8.63
CA GLY A 50 6.07 -2.79 7.28
C GLY A 50 6.11 -1.28 7.03
N ASP A 51 5.65 -0.47 7.98
CA ASP A 51 5.64 0.97 7.88
C ASP A 51 7.02 1.56 8.24
N PRO A 52 7.52 2.56 7.50
CA PRO A 52 8.80 3.20 7.82
C PRO A 52 8.87 3.83 9.22
N ALA A 53 7.73 4.23 9.80
CA ALA A 53 7.66 4.77 11.15
C ALA A 53 7.65 3.67 12.21
N TYR A 54 7.52 2.39 11.83
CA TYR A 54 7.56 1.28 12.78
C TYR A 54 8.93 1.21 13.44
N GLN A 55 8.90 1.14 14.76
CA GLN A 55 10.07 0.82 15.56
C GLN A 55 9.66 -0.14 16.64
N GLN A 56 10.45 -1.20 16.83
CA GLN A 56 10.16 -2.19 17.86
C GLN A 56 10.11 -1.60 19.28
N LYS A 57 10.82 -0.50 19.53
CA LYS A 57 10.75 0.22 20.82
C LYS A 57 9.39 0.88 21.09
N LEU A 58 8.56 1.07 20.05
CA LEU A 58 7.25 1.70 20.10
C LEU A 58 6.11 0.66 20.16
N ASP A 59 6.43 -0.60 19.91
CA ASP A 59 5.56 -1.76 19.96
C ASP A 59 5.78 -2.46 21.32
N ARG A 60 4.97 -2.07 22.32
CA ARG A 60 5.24 -2.41 23.72
C ARG A 60 5.00 -3.89 24.01
N ASP A 61 4.02 -4.48 23.38
CA ASP A 61 3.60 -5.87 23.53
C ASP A 61 4.16 -6.79 22.42
N ASN A 62 4.83 -6.22 21.41
CA ASN A 62 5.53 -6.93 20.33
C ASN A 62 4.58 -7.71 19.41
N ASP A 63 3.36 -7.23 19.22
CA ASP A 63 2.36 -7.86 18.36
C ASP A 63 2.57 -7.51 16.87
N GLY A 64 3.45 -6.54 16.58
CA GLY A 64 3.74 -6.06 15.24
C GLY A 64 3.00 -4.78 14.85
N ILE A 65 2.28 -4.15 15.78
CA ILE A 65 1.60 -2.87 15.63
C ILE A 65 2.11 -1.89 16.68
N ALA A 66 2.91 -0.92 16.25
CA ALA A 66 3.40 0.14 17.12
C ALA A 66 2.36 1.25 17.33
N CYS A 67 2.40 1.90 18.49
CA CYS A 67 1.58 3.07 18.81
C CYS A 67 0.09 2.89 18.55
N GLU A 68 -0.45 1.79 19.08
CA GLU A 68 -1.89 1.51 19.09
C GLU A 68 -2.69 2.63 19.76
N SER A 69 -3.98 2.70 19.40
CA SER A 69 -4.88 3.82 19.71
C SER A 69 -5.35 3.85 21.15
#